data_AF-A0A016VR77-F1
#
_entry.id   AF-A0A016VR77-F1
#
_cell.length_a   1.000
_cell.length_b   1.000
_cell.length_c   1.000
_cell.angle_alpha   90.00
_cell.angle_beta   90.00
_cell.angle_gamma   90.00
#
_symmetry.space_group_name_H-M   'P 1'
#
loop_
_entity.id
_entity.type
_entity.pdbx_description
1 polymer ?
#
loop_
_entity_poly.entity_id
_entity_poly.type
_entity_poly.pdbx_seq_one_letter_code
_entity_poly.pdbx_strand_id
1 'polypeptide(L)'
;MLLESLNTCDPNIRFMVESPDDKGFLPFLNAKIRISHGTKQIMWYKKPQSRNIMLHSQSAHPLHVEANMVRNLIRTKRRICNQDFTEVEEKVAQILEENGYTKSEHTSWRPFFVPGGFPLVLSYVNEQNAKDVNRIVKAANLPIKLVFRPPANLKSLLTSTRIYEEKCGEITVLTAPKTRYFS
;
A
#
# COMPACT_ATOMS: atom_id res chain seq x y z
N MET A 1 -34.15 31.15 4.20
CA MET A 1 -35.12 31.59 3.17
C MET A 1 -35.03 30.78 1.87
N LEU A 2 -34.02 30.89 0.99
CA LEU A 2 -34.01 30.11 -0.28
C LEU A 2 -33.86 28.59 -0.08
N LEU A 3 -32.89 28.15 0.73
CA LEU A 3 -32.61 26.73 0.95
C LEU A 3 -33.80 26.00 1.59
N GLU A 4 -34.48 26.66 2.52
CA GLU A 4 -35.67 26.12 3.19
C GLU A 4 -36.80 25.92 2.18
N SER A 5 -37.06 26.90 1.30
CA SER A 5 -38.05 26.76 0.25
C SER A 5 -37.73 25.62 -0.72
N LEU A 6 -36.47 25.47 -1.14
CA LEU A 6 -36.06 24.37 -2.02
C LEU A 6 -36.29 23.00 -1.38
N ASN A 7 -36.07 22.89 -0.07
CA ASN A 7 -36.28 21.66 0.69
C ASN A 7 -37.76 21.32 0.96
N THR A 8 -38.69 22.19 0.58
CA THR A 8 -40.14 21.88 0.65
C THR A 8 -40.72 21.32 -0.65
N CYS A 9 -39.98 21.36 -1.76
CA CYS A 9 -40.50 21.00 -3.08
C CYS A 9 -40.72 19.49 -3.27
N ASP A 10 -39.87 18.65 -2.68
CA ASP A 10 -39.95 17.19 -2.80
C ASP A 10 -39.51 16.53 -1.48
N PRO A 11 -40.26 15.55 -0.94
CA PRO A 11 -39.94 14.92 0.34
C PRO A 11 -38.71 13.99 0.29
N ASN A 12 -38.27 13.55 -0.90
CA ASN A 12 -37.14 12.65 -1.09
C ASN A 12 -35.83 13.40 -1.43
N ILE A 13 -35.91 14.69 -1.79
CA ILE A 13 -34.76 15.50 -2.18
C ILE A 13 -34.46 16.53 -1.09
N ARG A 14 -33.25 16.47 -0.53
CA ARG A 14 -32.77 17.45 0.45
C ARG A 14 -31.48 18.12 -0.03
N PHE A 15 -31.59 19.40 -0.31
CA PHE A 15 -30.46 20.28 -0.56
C PHE A 15 -29.76 20.62 0.75
N MET A 16 -28.42 20.61 0.69
CA MET A 16 -27.55 20.98 1.79
C MET A 16 -26.62 22.08 1.33
N VAL A 17 -26.27 22.96 2.27
CA VAL A 17 -25.25 23.99 2.08
C VAL A 17 -24.15 23.74 3.10
N GLU A 18 -22.91 23.71 2.65
CA GLU A 18 -21.76 23.72 3.55
C GLU A 18 -21.60 25.14 4.09
N SER A 19 -21.58 25.26 5.42
CA SER A 19 -21.36 26.52 6.13
C SER A 19 -20.01 26.48 6.85
N PRO A 20 -19.37 27.63 7.13
CA PRO A 20 -18.18 27.68 7.96
C PRO A 20 -18.45 27.08 9.35
N ASP A 21 -17.47 26.39 9.91
CA ASP A 21 -17.52 25.91 11.29
C ASP A 21 -17.32 27.04 12.32
N ASP A 22 -17.37 26.71 13.61
CA ASP A 22 -17.21 27.67 14.71
C ASP A 22 -15.86 28.40 14.67
N LYS A 23 -14.85 27.82 14.02
CA LYS A 23 -13.53 28.42 13.82
C LYS A 23 -13.44 29.24 12.53
N GLY A 24 -14.53 29.34 11.75
CA GLY A 24 -14.61 30.06 10.48
C GLY A 24 -14.06 29.30 9.28
N PHE A 25 -13.84 27.98 9.38
CA PHE A 25 -13.37 27.17 8.26
C PHE A 25 -14.54 26.59 7.47
N LEU A 26 -14.56 26.85 6.17
CA LEU A 26 -15.49 26.25 5.23
C LEU A 26 -14.84 24.99 4.60
N PRO A 27 -15.45 23.80 4.73
CA PRO A 27 -15.00 22.64 3.98
C PRO A 27 -15.21 22.84 2.48
N PHE A 28 -14.27 22.33 1.67
CA PHE A 28 -14.41 22.21 0.22
C PHE A 28 -13.54 21.05 -0.27
N LEU A 29 -14.16 20.03 -0.86
CA LEU A 29 -13.48 18.79 -1.27
C LEU A 29 -12.66 18.17 -0.12
N ASN A 30 -11.35 18.11 -0.26
CA ASN A 30 -10.38 17.56 0.69
C ASN A 30 -9.60 18.66 1.43
N ALA A 31 -10.13 19.88 1.47
CA ALA A 31 -9.56 21.01 2.18
C ALA A 31 -10.61 21.71 3.05
N LYS A 32 -10.15 22.41 4.08
CA LYS A 32 -10.90 23.40 4.83
C LYS A 32 -10.21 24.75 4.64
N ILE A 33 -11.00 25.77 4.31
CA ILE A 33 -10.49 27.08 3.94
C ILE A 33 -11.10 28.11 4.87
N ARG A 34 -10.26 28.99 5.41
CA ARG A 34 -10.65 30.17 6.16
C ARG A 34 -9.96 31.39 5.58
N ILE A 35 -10.71 32.48 5.40
CA ILE A 35 -10.15 33.77 5.02
C ILE A 35 -10.35 34.70 6.22
N SER A 36 -9.26 35.26 6.74
CA SER A 36 -9.30 36.16 7.89
C SER A 36 -8.26 37.25 7.73
N HIS A 37 -8.68 38.51 7.86
CA HIS A 37 -7.81 39.68 7.71
C HIS A 37 -6.96 39.65 6.42
N GLY A 38 -7.57 39.27 5.29
CA GLY A 38 -6.88 39.17 3.99
C GLY A 38 -5.93 37.96 3.85
N THR A 39 -5.75 37.17 4.89
CA THR A 39 -4.91 35.96 4.88
C THR A 39 -5.77 34.71 4.69
N LYS A 40 -5.35 33.83 3.78
CA LYS A 40 -5.98 32.51 3.60
C LYS A 40 -5.29 31.46 4.46
N GLN A 41 -6.07 30.66 5.15
CA GLN A 41 -5.64 29.45 5.84
C GLN A 41 -6.28 28.26 5.14
N ILE A 42 -5.48 27.29 4.73
CA ILE A 42 -5.91 26.10 4.02
C ILE A 42 -5.32 24.92 4.75
N MET A 43 -6.18 24.00 5.18
CA MET A 43 -5.77 22.77 5.84
C MET A 43 -6.39 21.56 5.15
N TRP A 44 -5.71 20.43 5.21
CA TRP A 44 -6.25 19.17 4.70
C TRP A 44 -7.48 18.75 5.52
N TYR A 45 -8.53 18.33 4.81
CA TYR A 45 -9.79 17.93 5.41
C TYR A 45 -10.23 16.58 4.91
N LYS A 46 -10.56 15.71 5.86
CA LYS A 46 -11.19 14.42 5.60
C LYS A 46 -12.70 14.57 5.71
N LYS A 47 -13.43 14.31 4.61
CA LYS A 47 -14.89 14.34 4.63
C LYS A 47 -15.46 13.29 5.60
N PRO A 48 -16.50 13.61 6.41
CA PRO A 48 -17.06 12.69 7.38
C PRO A 48 -17.49 11.36 6.75
N GLN A 49 -18.11 11.41 5.57
CA GLN A 49 -18.58 10.21 4.85
C GLN A 49 -17.47 9.32 4.28
N SER A 50 -16.25 9.85 4.08
CA SER A 50 -15.16 9.02 3.57
C SER A 50 -14.71 8.05 4.66
N ARG A 51 -14.50 6.77 4.34
CA ARG A 51 -13.91 5.85 5.31
C ARG A 51 -12.40 6.06 5.32
N ASN A 52 -11.76 5.89 6.47
CA ASN A 52 -10.31 5.96 6.62
C ASN A 52 -9.62 4.70 6.06
N ILE A 53 -10.12 4.15 4.95
CA ILE A 53 -9.62 2.88 4.41
C ILE A 53 -8.47 3.17 3.45
N MET A 54 -7.31 2.61 3.76
CA MET A 54 -6.13 2.54 2.90
C MET A 54 -5.73 1.08 2.73
N LEU A 55 -4.69 0.82 1.93
CA LEU A 55 -4.08 -0.50 1.92
C LEU A 55 -3.54 -0.78 3.32
N HIS A 56 -4.02 -1.84 3.97
CA HIS A 56 -3.56 -2.21 5.32
C HIS A 56 -2.10 -2.68 5.29
N SER A 57 -1.34 -2.41 6.34
CA SER A 57 0.09 -2.77 6.43
C SER A 57 0.38 -4.27 6.51
N GLN A 58 -0.66 -5.09 6.71
CA GLN A 58 -0.59 -6.56 6.69
C GLN A 58 -1.15 -7.15 5.40
N SER A 59 -1.38 -6.31 4.39
CA SER A 59 -1.76 -6.80 3.08
C SER A 59 -0.59 -7.60 2.48
N ALA A 60 -0.86 -8.65 1.70
CA ALA A 60 0.20 -9.45 1.08
C ALA A 60 0.88 -8.74 -0.11
N HIS A 61 1.02 -7.41 -0.06
CA HIS A 61 1.59 -6.59 -1.12
C HIS A 61 3.09 -6.34 -0.87
N PRO A 62 3.86 -6.01 -1.91
CA PRO A 62 5.25 -5.63 -1.73
C PRO A 62 5.40 -4.38 -0.84
N LEU A 63 6.42 -4.36 0.02
CA LEU A 63 6.71 -3.26 0.96
C LEU A 63 6.77 -1.87 0.31
N HIS A 64 7.22 -1.78 -0.95
CA HIS A 64 7.29 -0.50 -1.64
C HIS A 64 5.90 0.11 -1.90
N VAL A 65 4.87 -0.73 -2.09
CA VAL A 65 3.48 -0.31 -2.29
C VAL A 65 2.94 0.26 -0.98
N GLU A 66 3.13 -0.44 0.13
CA GLU A 66 2.72 0.00 1.47
C GLU A 66 3.41 1.33 1.86
N ALA A 67 4.73 1.42 1.67
CA ALA A 67 5.47 2.64 1.92
C ALA A 67 5.03 3.81 1.01
N ASN A 68 4.60 3.52 -0.23
CA ASN A 68 4.04 4.52 -1.13
C ASN A 68 2.70 5.07 -0.60
N MET A 69 1.86 4.25 0.03
CA MET A 69 0.59 4.70 0.60
C MET A 69 0.79 5.75 1.69
N VAL A 70 1.70 5.49 2.62
CA VAL A 70 2.10 6.43 3.68
C VAL A 70 2.66 7.72 3.07
N ARG A 71 3.60 7.59 2.12
CA ARG A 71 4.20 8.75 1.44
C ARG A 71 3.17 9.59 0.69
N ASN A 72 2.19 8.96 0.04
CA ASN A 72 1.17 9.65 -0.73
C ASN A 72 0.21 10.44 0.17
N LEU A 73 -0.19 9.89 1.31
CA LEU A 73 -1.02 10.61 2.29
C LEU A 73 -0.29 11.86 2.82
N ILE A 74 0.97 11.69 3.25
CA ILE A 74 1.79 12.78 3.76
C ILE A 74 2.04 13.86 2.70
N ARG A 75 2.33 13.45 1.45
CA ARG A 75 2.50 14.39 0.33
C ARG A 75 1.23 15.16 0.02
N THR A 76 0.08 14.50 0.05
CA THR A 76 -1.23 15.13 -0.18
C THR A 76 -1.54 16.16 0.90
N LYS A 77 -1.33 15.80 2.18
CA LYS A 77 -1.43 16.73 3.32
C LYS A 77 -0.57 17.98 3.09
N ARG A 78 0.72 17.81 2.79
CA ARG A 78 1.67 18.93 2.57
C ARG A 78 1.32 19.81 1.38
N ARG A 79 0.74 19.25 0.32
CA ARG A 79 0.33 20.03 -0.87
C ARG A 79 -0.89 20.92 -0.59
N ILE A 80 -1.75 20.50 0.33
CA ILE A 80 -3.00 21.21 0.63
C ILE A 80 -2.80 22.19 1.79
N CYS A 81 -2.14 21.76 2.86
CA CYS A 81 -1.87 22.62 4.00
C CYS A 81 -0.91 23.75 3.64
N ASN A 82 -1.26 24.99 3.98
CA ASN A 82 -0.37 26.14 3.84
C ASN A 82 0.31 26.57 5.16
N GLN A 83 -0.09 25.95 6.27
CA GLN A 83 0.46 26.12 7.62
C GLN A 83 0.45 24.76 8.32
N ASP A 84 1.15 24.65 9.44
CA ASP A 84 1.10 23.45 10.28
C ASP A 84 -0.09 23.51 11.23
N PHE A 85 -0.91 22.46 11.19
CA PHE A 85 -2.12 22.35 12.00
C PHE A 85 -2.05 21.05 12.81
N THR A 86 -2.02 21.15 14.14
CA THR A 86 -1.95 20.00 15.04
C THR A 86 -3.10 19.01 14.80
N GLU A 87 -4.32 19.51 14.59
CA GLU A 87 -5.50 18.68 14.33
C GLU A 87 -5.37 17.85 13.05
N VAL A 88 -4.63 18.35 12.05
CA VAL A 88 -4.36 17.61 10.81
C VAL A 88 -3.31 16.53 11.06
N GLU A 89 -2.25 16.83 11.81
CA GLU A 89 -1.22 15.84 12.15
C GLU A 89 -1.78 14.69 12.97
N GLU A 90 -2.59 15.00 13.99
CA GLU A 90 -3.30 14.00 14.79
C GLU A 90 -4.22 13.15 13.93
N LYS A 91 -4.95 13.77 13.00
CA LYS A 91 -5.86 13.03 12.12
C LYS A 91 -5.13 12.11 11.15
N VAL A 92 -4.02 12.55 10.59
CA VAL A 92 -3.18 11.73 9.71
C VAL A 92 -2.54 10.59 10.49
N ALA A 93 -2.04 10.84 11.70
CA ALA A 93 -1.50 9.81 12.57
C ALA A 93 -2.56 8.75 12.90
N GLN A 94 -3.77 9.18 13.28
CA GLN A 94 -4.91 8.29 13.54
C GLN A 94 -5.23 7.42 12.33
N ILE A 95 -5.33 7.99 11.13
CA ILE A 95 -5.63 7.24 9.90
C ILE A 95 -4.55 6.19 9.63
N LEU A 96 -3.27 6.54 9.79
CA LEU A 96 -2.16 5.61 9.59
C LEU A 96 -2.23 4.45 10.59
N GLU A 97 -2.46 4.74 11.87
CA GLU A 97 -2.57 3.75 12.94
C GLU A 97 -3.75 2.80 12.73
N GLU A 98 -4.93 3.33 12.36
CA GLU A 98 -6.12 2.54 12.00
C GLU A 98 -5.89 1.59 10.81
N ASN A 99 -4.90 1.87 9.95
CA ASN A 99 -4.50 1.01 8.83
C ASN A 99 -3.26 0.15 9.12
N GLY A 100 -2.86 0.06 10.39
CA GLY A 100 -1.74 -0.76 10.85
C GLY A 100 -0.36 -0.17 10.55
N TYR A 101 -0.27 1.09 10.14
CA TYR A 101 1.00 1.80 9.96
C TYR A 101 1.39 2.46 11.28
N THR A 102 2.22 1.77 12.06
CA THR A 102 2.70 2.26 13.35
C THR A 102 4.07 2.93 13.21
N LYS A 103 4.42 3.80 14.18
CA LYS A 103 5.77 4.41 14.26
C LYS A 103 6.87 3.40 14.62
N SER A 104 6.49 2.22 15.10
CA SER A 104 7.45 1.12 15.27
C SER A 104 7.96 0.72 13.89
N GLU A 105 9.26 0.49 13.75
CA GLU A 105 9.80 -0.07 12.53
C GLU A 105 8.96 -1.26 12.11
N HIS A 106 8.36 -1.20 10.91
CA HIS A 106 7.99 -2.41 10.23
C HIS A 106 9.31 -3.15 10.02
N THR A 107 9.69 -3.98 10.99
CA THR A 107 10.63 -5.04 10.73
C THR A 107 9.87 -5.95 9.80
N SER A 108 9.90 -5.63 8.50
CA SER A 108 9.54 -6.59 7.47
C SER A 108 10.29 -7.83 7.85
N TRP A 109 9.55 -8.87 8.26
CA TRP A 109 10.17 -9.99 8.92
C TRP A 109 11.30 -10.50 8.01
N ARG A 110 12.49 -10.64 8.57
CA ARG A 110 13.66 -11.14 7.87
C ARG A 110 14.09 -12.44 8.55
N PRO A 111 14.35 -13.50 7.78
CA PRO A 111 15.07 -14.65 8.30
C PRO A 111 16.40 -14.21 8.92
N PHE A 112 16.79 -14.88 9.99
CA PHE A 112 18.00 -14.62 10.73
C PHE A 112 19.20 -14.80 9.81
N PHE A 113 20.11 -13.85 9.90
CA PHE A 113 21.22 -13.74 8.98
C PHE A 113 22.47 -13.32 9.74
N VAL A 114 23.46 -14.19 9.73
CA VAL A 114 24.83 -13.87 10.11
C VAL A 114 25.67 -13.77 8.83
N PRO A 115 26.37 -12.65 8.58
CA PRO A 115 27.30 -12.54 7.46
C PRO A 115 28.34 -13.67 7.51
N GLY A 116 28.53 -14.40 6.40
CA GLY A 116 29.43 -15.55 6.34
C GLY A 116 28.92 -16.84 7.02
N GLY A 117 27.69 -16.83 7.56
CA GLY A 117 27.08 -18.01 8.18
C GLY A 117 26.67 -19.09 7.16
N PHE A 118 26.59 -20.34 7.63
CA PHE A 118 26.20 -21.49 6.81
C PHE A 118 24.70 -21.45 6.46
N PRO A 119 24.30 -21.71 5.19
CA PRO A 119 22.89 -21.66 4.81
C PRO A 119 22.11 -22.84 5.39
N LEU A 120 21.14 -22.57 6.25
CA LEU A 120 20.12 -23.53 6.68
C LEU A 120 18.86 -23.30 5.84
N VAL A 121 18.59 -24.21 4.91
CA VAL A 121 17.49 -24.08 3.95
C VAL A 121 16.32 -24.96 4.38
N LEU A 122 15.18 -24.34 4.69
CA LEU A 122 13.97 -25.02 5.14
C LEU A 122 12.83 -24.78 4.15
N SER A 123 11.93 -25.74 4.01
CA SER A 123 10.68 -25.52 3.28
C SER A 123 9.81 -24.52 4.03
N TYR A 124 9.26 -23.54 3.32
CA TYR A 124 8.29 -22.62 3.86
C TYR A 124 6.95 -23.35 4.03
N VAL A 125 6.47 -23.40 5.27
CA VAL A 125 5.15 -24.00 5.60
C VAL A 125 4.11 -22.89 5.77
N ASN A 126 4.36 -21.98 6.72
CA ASN A 126 3.56 -20.78 6.95
C ASN A 126 4.40 -19.74 7.71
N GLU A 127 3.85 -18.54 7.91
CA GLU A 127 4.55 -17.43 8.56
C GLU A 127 4.81 -17.66 10.05
N GLN A 128 3.89 -18.31 10.77
CA GLN A 128 4.02 -18.57 12.21
C GLN A 128 5.20 -19.51 12.49
N ASN A 129 5.25 -20.65 11.80
CA ASN A 129 6.36 -21.60 11.88
C ASN A 129 7.69 -20.94 11.49
N ALA A 130 7.70 -20.13 10.43
CA ALA A 130 8.91 -19.42 10.02
C ALA A 130 9.40 -18.44 11.11
N LYS A 131 8.47 -17.70 11.75
CA LYS A 131 8.78 -16.80 12.87
C LYS A 131 9.32 -17.53 14.09
N ASP A 132 8.73 -18.66 14.45
CA ASP A 132 9.16 -19.44 15.62
C ASP A 132 10.56 -20.04 15.41
N VAL A 133 10.82 -20.62 14.24
CA VAL A 133 12.18 -21.08 13.88
C VAL A 133 13.17 -19.91 13.92
N ASN A 134 12.80 -18.75 13.37
CA ASN A 134 13.64 -17.57 13.39
C ASN A 134 14.01 -17.12 14.81
N ARG A 135 13.04 -17.16 15.73
CA ARG A 135 13.22 -16.83 17.15
C ARG A 135 14.18 -17.81 17.82
N ILE A 136 14.02 -19.10 17.59
CA ILE A 136 14.87 -20.16 18.15
C ILE A 136 16.32 -20.00 17.67
N VAL A 137 16.52 -19.84 16.36
CA VAL A 137 17.86 -19.66 15.77
C VAL A 137 18.55 -18.41 16.32
N LYS A 138 17.80 -17.30 16.42
CA LYS A 138 18.31 -16.05 16.99
C LYS A 138 18.72 -16.21 18.46
N ALA A 139 17.92 -16.91 19.26
CA ALA A 139 18.23 -17.18 20.67
C ALA A 139 19.43 -18.12 20.84
N ALA A 140 19.61 -19.08 19.92
CA ALA A 140 20.72 -20.03 19.95
C ALA A 140 22.06 -19.43 19.46
N ASN A 141 22.06 -18.20 18.93
CA ASN A 141 23.23 -17.49 18.43
C ASN A 141 24.11 -18.31 17.45
N LEU A 142 23.44 -19.07 16.58
CA LEU A 142 24.12 -19.97 15.63
C LEU A 142 24.74 -19.17 14.48
N PRO A 143 25.92 -19.55 13.96
CA PRO A 143 26.55 -18.90 12.81
C PRO A 143 25.89 -19.37 11.49
N ILE A 144 24.58 -19.16 11.35
CA ILE A 144 23.79 -19.63 10.21
C ILE A 144 23.02 -18.51 9.51
N LYS A 145 22.76 -18.74 8.22
CA LYS A 145 21.87 -17.95 7.36
C LYS A 145 20.60 -18.75 7.11
N LEU A 146 19.49 -18.31 7.66
CA LEU A 146 18.20 -18.98 7.50
C LEU A 146 17.58 -18.64 6.14
N VAL A 147 17.18 -19.65 5.38
CA VAL A 147 16.53 -19.48 4.06
C VAL A 147 15.27 -20.34 4.01
N PHE A 148 14.11 -19.71 3.81
CA PHE A 148 12.86 -20.42 3.59
C PHE A 148 12.57 -20.53 2.10
N ARG A 149 12.57 -21.75 1.57
CA ARG A 149 12.20 -22.03 0.18
C ARG A 149 10.68 -22.14 0.05
N PRO A 150 10.02 -21.34 -0.79
CA PRO A 150 8.60 -21.52 -1.04
C PRO A 150 8.33 -22.90 -1.67
N PRO A 151 7.12 -23.46 -1.49
CA PRO A 151 6.72 -24.66 -2.20
C PRO A 151 6.82 -24.45 -3.72
N ALA A 152 6.89 -25.55 -4.45
CA ALA A 152 6.89 -25.54 -5.91
C ALA A 152 5.70 -24.69 -6.41
N ASN A 153 6.01 -23.63 -7.17
CA ASN A 153 4.96 -22.81 -7.77
C ASN A 153 4.28 -23.58 -8.91
N LEU A 154 3.07 -23.16 -9.28
CA LEU A 154 2.30 -23.82 -10.33
C LEU A 154 3.10 -23.98 -11.63
N LYS A 155 3.89 -22.96 -12.01
CA LYS A 155 4.79 -23.04 -13.15
C LYS A 155 5.76 -24.22 -13.03
N SER A 156 6.47 -24.34 -11.91
CA SER A 156 7.44 -25.41 -11.67
C SER A 156 6.79 -26.80 -11.61
N LEU A 157 5.56 -26.90 -11.10
CA LEU A 157 4.79 -28.15 -11.11
C LEU A 157 4.35 -28.54 -12.52
N LEU A 158 3.96 -27.56 -13.34
CA LEU A 158 3.54 -27.79 -14.73
C LEU A 158 4.72 -28.03 -15.68
N THR A 159 5.89 -27.51 -15.36
CA THR A 159 7.11 -27.71 -16.16
C THR A 159 7.95 -28.88 -15.70
N SER A 160 7.78 -29.41 -14.49
CA SER A 160 8.55 -30.57 -14.00
C SER A 160 8.24 -31.86 -14.75
N THR A 161 7.09 -31.95 -15.41
CA THR A 161 6.68 -33.08 -16.27
C THR A 161 7.09 -32.92 -17.73
N ARG A 162 7.69 -31.78 -18.12
CA ARG A 162 8.27 -31.57 -19.47
C ARG A 162 9.62 -32.27 -19.61
N ILE A 163 9.62 -33.60 -19.46
CA ILE A 163 10.80 -34.46 -19.68
C ILE A 163 11.24 -34.44 -21.17
N TYR A 164 10.39 -33.95 -22.08
CA TYR A 164 10.60 -33.99 -23.53
C TYR A 164 11.20 -32.72 -24.16
N GLU A 165 11.36 -31.61 -23.43
CA GLU A 165 11.91 -30.38 -24.04
C GLU A 165 13.45 -30.35 -24.06
N GLU A 166 14.15 -31.07 -23.17
CA GLU A 166 15.63 -31.14 -23.20
C GLU A 166 16.20 -31.96 -24.38
N LYS A 167 15.35 -32.65 -25.16
CA LYS A 167 15.75 -33.44 -26.34
C LYS A 167 15.41 -32.81 -27.68
N CYS A 168 15.05 -31.53 -27.74
CA CYS A 168 15.03 -30.83 -29.03
C CYS A 168 16.44 -30.35 -29.36
N GLY A 169 17.31 -31.30 -29.75
CA GLY A 169 18.54 -30.96 -30.46
C GLY A 169 18.19 -30.16 -31.71
N GLU A 170 19.04 -29.18 -32.03
CA GLU A 170 18.94 -28.27 -33.15
C GLU A 170 18.59 -28.99 -34.47
N ILE A 171 17.30 -29.18 -34.76
CA ILE A 171 16.88 -29.38 -36.14
C ILE A 171 16.88 -27.98 -36.73
N THR A 172 17.96 -27.68 -37.44
CA THR A 172 18.05 -26.52 -38.33
C THR A 172 16.96 -26.68 -39.39
N VAL A 173 15.76 -26.17 -39.11
CA VAL A 173 14.71 -26.09 -40.11
C VAL A 173 15.14 -24.97 -41.05
N LEU A 174 15.66 -25.36 -42.22
CA LEU A 174 16.00 -24.46 -43.32
C LEU A 174 14.82 -23.52 -43.56
N THR A 175 15.01 -22.25 -43.22
CA THR A 175 14.07 -21.19 -43.54
C THR A 175 14.14 -20.97 -45.05
N ALA A 176 13.15 -21.47 -45.76
CA ALA A 176 12.94 -21.10 -47.16
C ALA A 176 12.60 -19.59 -47.23
N PRO A 177 13.26 -18.81 -48.11
CA PRO A 177 13.02 -17.38 -48.20
C PRO A 177 11.62 -17.14 -48.79
N LYS A 178 10.75 -16.43 -48.06
CA LYS A 178 9.51 -15.88 -48.62
C LYS A 178 9.87 -14.75 -49.59
N THR A 179 9.80 -15.06 -50.87
CA THR A 179 9.89 -14.13 -52.00
C THR A 179 8.79 -13.06 -51.93
N ARG A 180 9.18 -11.81 -52.16
CA ARG A 180 8.29 -10.65 -52.36
C ARG A 180 7.52 -10.78 -53.67
N TYR A 181 6.19 -10.65 -53.65
CA TYR A 181 5.34 -10.08 -54.73
C TYR A 181 4.03 -9.60 -54.07
N PHE A 182 3.36 -8.47 -54.36
CA PHE A 182 3.59 -7.20 -55.05
C PHE A 182 2.48 -6.24 -54.52
N SER A 183 2.77 -4.92 -54.48
CA SER A 183 1.87 -3.74 -54.47
C SER A 183 0.60 -3.76 -53.62
#